data_AF-A0A5A5U6Y2-F1
#
_entry.id   AF-A0A5A5U6Y2-F1
#
_cell.length_a   1.000
_cell.length_b   1.000
_cell.length_c   1.000
_cell.angle_alpha   90.00
_cell.angle_beta   90.00
_cell.angle_gamma   90.00
#
_symmetry.space_group_name_H-M   'P 1'
#
loop_
_entity.id
_entity.type
_entity.pdbx_description
1 polymer ?
#
loop_
_entity_poly.entity_id
_entity_poly.type
_entity_poly.pdbx_seq_one_letter_code
_entity_poly.pdbx_strand_id
1 'polypeptide(L)'
;MIKKILLFIWLCLFSCFIQYSVSANGTGTAANPYTVGTSSELTSALNNGATLSSSETLHIKLTDNISYTANDSFKIQSNVVVDGNGYSMHYTGTNYTTGTAGYLLTKNGYNVTYSNLIFGSSDYSFGQTYYGILLGTSYQANLTIHDVTYYGKNGAQPICNYNAGTIVTMTGTNNFSAIPGSYGQEFMEGANLVFGSDSITNIIHNTNDATALLWNSASGNDFNMTLQKNAKVNIQTSKPLFSYGKRLSIDMADSSQLNITNTAYDITMTNSVGSNINMAKNSSFNATGNGKFGNQASGLYTNFTTSDPSKISFENTSSTNGIFTSSPKITPTTQTAYSLDSYVNSNKTTRDASANAFNLTDSLFPSNTKRVIYYPKIIPTAVISSHVNNNPLVSEILFNSLGVNVPYTYVSTQYKIYKNSQIDGDITSSDNQSIIENSQSALYKGIFENDTGQVSQINAGNYVVYLKINVTSATGSSSSQWISKSIEVPKSLLNITVPTNMAFLALNNDMFTSNSSYEVVNHSNFDTDFGISAISGGDSNINLVENLATTTEPNPLYLALKNTDGIEMPFVQSGKKTRFNVSPFEGSSKFNLIGQYGGAISSKNKAVINYIMRLNFTQ
;
A
#
# COMPACT_ATOMS: atom_id res chain seq x y z
N MET A 1 31.15 25.14 93.41
CA MET A 1 30.13 25.55 92.41
C MET A 1 30.61 25.28 90.97
N ILE A 2 31.31 24.17 90.70
CA ILE A 2 31.83 23.75 89.37
C ILE A 2 31.65 22.22 89.23
N LYS A 3 30.45 21.71 89.54
CA LYS A 3 30.11 20.28 89.35
C LYS A 3 28.70 20.05 88.78
N LYS A 4 27.99 21.11 88.39
CA LYS A 4 26.63 21.03 87.80
C LYS A 4 26.54 21.44 86.32
N ILE A 5 27.64 21.84 85.69
CA ILE A 5 27.64 22.28 84.28
C ILE A 5 28.11 21.18 83.31
N LEU A 6 28.80 20.13 83.79
CA LEU A 6 29.27 19.04 82.92
C LEU A 6 28.22 17.95 82.63
N LEU A 7 27.12 17.90 83.38
CA LEU A 7 26.06 16.89 83.16
C LEU A 7 25.01 17.33 82.12
N PHE A 8 24.97 18.62 81.76
CA PHE A 8 24.03 19.14 80.76
C PHE A 8 24.61 19.16 79.33
N ILE A 9 25.94 19.08 79.19
CA ILE A 9 26.60 19.01 77.88
C ILE A 9 26.70 17.57 77.37
N TRP A 10 26.59 16.57 78.25
CA TRP A 10 26.63 15.15 77.85
C TRP A 10 25.28 14.60 77.37
N LEU A 11 24.15 15.24 77.72
CA LEU A 11 22.82 14.81 77.28
C LEU A 11 22.32 15.48 75.98
N CYS A 12 22.98 16.52 75.48
CA CYS A 12 22.61 17.18 74.22
C CYS A 12 23.44 16.72 73.01
N LEU A 13 24.44 15.85 73.20
CA LEU A 13 25.28 15.28 72.13
C LEU A 13 24.83 13.87 71.69
N PHE A 14 23.75 13.35 72.27
CA PHE A 14 23.14 12.05 71.93
C PHE A 14 21.67 12.19 71.55
N SER A 15 21.27 13.32 70.97
CA SER A 15 20.16 13.34 70.02
C SER A 15 20.64 12.64 68.75
N CYS A 16 20.62 11.32 68.85
CA CYS A 16 20.53 10.34 67.79
C CYS A 16 20.20 10.98 66.43
N PHE A 17 21.21 11.08 65.55
CA PHE A 17 20.97 10.95 64.13
C PHE A 17 20.43 9.53 63.92
N ILE A 18 19.16 9.30 64.24
CA ILE A 18 18.38 8.28 63.56
C ILE A 18 18.24 8.86 62.16
N GLN A 19 19.21 8.58 61.28
CA GLN A 19 18.88 8.43 59.89
C GLN A 19 17.78 7.39 59.87
N TYR A 20 16.53 7.82 59.78
CA TYR A 20 15.46 6.95 59.31
C TYR A 20 15.95 6.45 57.96
N SER A 21 16.44 5.22 57.92
CA SER A 21 16.73 4.53 56.68
C SER A 21 15.40 4.45 55.96
N VAL A 22 15.16 5.35 55.02
CA VAL A 22 13.99 5.31 54.16
C VAL A 22 14.13 4.02 53.33
N SER A 23 13.35 3.00 53.70
CA SER A 23 13.36 1.69 53.06
C SER A 23 12.23 1.63 52.03
N ALA A 24 12.54 1.22 50.80
CA ALA A 24 11.49 0.88 49.85
C ALA A 24 10.65 -0.29 50.37
N ASN A 25 9.32 -0.21 50.25
CA ASN A 25 8.41 -1.29 50.65
C ASN A 25 8.37 -2.38 49.58
N GLY A 26 8.32 -3.66 49.97
CA GLY A 26 8.30 -4.81 49.05
C GLY A 26 9.51 -5.74 49.20
N THR A 27 9.63 -6.74 48.34
CA THR A 27 10.77 -7.70 48.33
C THR A 27 11.62 -7.62 47.07
N GLY A 28 11.22 -6.81 46.08
CA GLY A 28 11.95 -6.65 44.82
C GLY A 28 11.76 -7.78 43.81
N THR A 29 10.76 -8.63 43.99
CA THR A 29 10.43 -9.72 43.06
C THR A 29 9.31 -9.31 42.11
N ALA A 30 9.13 -10.01 40.99
CA ALA A 30 8.06 -9.70 40.03
C ALA A 30 6.65 -9.67 40.67
N ALA A 31 6.38 -10.58 41.60
CA ALA A 31 5.10 -10.67 42.31
C ALA A 31 4.95 -9.64 43.44
N ASN A 32 6.06 -9.09 43.94
CA ASN A 32 6.09 -8.11 45.03
C ASN A 32 7.26 -7.12 44.84
N PRO A 33 7.15 -6.18 43.88
CA PRO A 33 8.21 -5.25 43.54
C PRO A 33 8.48 -4.28 44.69
N TYR A 34 9.66 -3.67 44.72
CA TYR A 34 9.88 -2.53 45.58
C TYR A 34 9.06 -1.33 45.09
N THR A 35 8.18 -0.80 45.93
CA THR A 35 7.44 0.42 45.63
C THR A 35 8.22 1.65 46.09
N VAL A 36 8.37 2.64 45.21
CA VAL A 36 9.16 3.85 45.47
C VAL A 36 8.37 5.10 45.04
N GLY A 37 8.45 6.19 45.81
CA GLY A 37 7.85 7.49 45.48
C GLY A 37 8.83 8.66 45.60
N THR A 38 10.06 8.42 46.05
CA THR A 38 11.10 9.43 46.27
C THR A 38 12.47 8.98 45.74
N SER A 39 13.41 9.91 45.53
CA SER A 39 14.77 9.56 45.09
C SER A 39 15.50 8.68 46.12
N SER A 40 15.31 8.94 47.41
CA SER A 40 15.91 8.14 48.49
C SER A 40 15.42 6.70 48.49
N GLU A 41 14.12 6.46 48.26
CA GLU A 41 13.56 5.11 48.17
C GLU A 41 14.07 4.37 46.94
N LEU A 42 14.17 5.05 45.79
CA LEU A 42 14.74 4.47 44.58
C LEU A 42 16.22 4.08 44.77
N THR A 43 17.04 4.97 45.36
CA THR A 43 18.43 4.66 45.71
C THR A 43 18.51 3.46 46.66
N SER A 44 17.63 3.40 47.67
CA SER A 44 17.56 2.29 48.63
C SER A 44 17.22 0.96 47.93
N ALA A 45 16.19 0.95 47.07
CA ALA A 45 15.79 -0.24 46.31
C ALA A 45 16.90 -0.75 45.38
N LEU A 46 17.58 0.14 44.66
CA LEU A 46 18.69 -0.21 43.77
C LEU A 46 19.90 -0.75 44.54
N ASN A 47 20.18 -0.22 45.74
CA ASN A 47 21.25 -0.73 46.60
C ASN A 47 20.94 -2.14 47.14
N ASN A 48 19.68 -2.45 47.45
CA ASN A 48 19.28 -3.81 47.83
C ASN A 48 19.55 -4.82 46.69
N GLY A 49 19.41 -4.37 45.44
CA GLY A 49 19.75 -5.14 44.24
C GLY A 49 21.22 -5.57 44.13
N ALA A 50 22.14 -4.93 44.85
CA ALA A 50 23.57 -5.25 44.80
C ALA A 50 23.90 -6.65 45.36
N THR A 51 22.99 -7.22 46.14
CA THR A 51 23.14 -8.55 46.75
C THR A 51 22.60 -9.69 45.89
N LEU A 52 21.89 -9.37 44.79
CA LEU A 52 21.31 -10.36 43.90
C LEU A 52 22.37 -11.06 43.05
N SER A 53 22.13 -12.34 42.75
CA SER A 53 22.93 -13.10 41.80
C SER A 53 22.72 -12.60 40.35
N SER A 54 23.63 -12.96 39.44
CA SER A 54 23.56 -12.54 38.03
C SER A 54 22.35 -13.08 37.25
N SER A 55 21.67 -14.11 37.76
CA SER A 55 20.45 -14.66 37.18
C SER A 55 19.16 -14.03 37.73
N GLU A 56 19.23 -13.32 38.85
CA GLU A 56 18.07 -12.69 39.47
C GLU A 56 17.80 -11.31 38.87
N THR A 57 16.54 -10.89 38.94
CA THR A 57 16.08 -9.58 38.44
C THR A 57 15.38 -8.83 39.56
N LEU A 58 15.82 -7.61 39.80
CA LEU A 58 15.19 -6.67 40.73
C LEU A 58 13.99 -6.02 40.06
N HIS A 59 12.84 -6.02 40.72
CA HIS A 59 11.63 -5.34 40.25
C HIS A 59 11.31 -4.13 41.13
N ILE A 60 11.17 -2.97 40.51
CA ILE A 60 10.84 -1.69 41.14
C ILE A 60 9.59 -1.13 40.47
N LYS A 61 8.66 -0.58 41.24
CA LYS A 61 7.45 0.09 40.75
C LYS A 61 7.31 1.48 41.36
N LEU A 62 7.12 2.50 40.53
CA LEU A 62 6.87 3.86 41.01
C LEU A 62 5.44 4.01 41.53
N THR A 63 5.31 4.82 42.58
CA THR A 63 4.05 5.17 43.24
C THR A 63 3.78 6.67 43.27
N ASP A 64 4.78 7.48 42.91
CA ASP A 64 4.69 8.93 42.74
C ASP A 64 5.81 9.40 41.79
N ASN A 65 5.78 10.67 41.38
CA ASN A 65 6.83 11.32 40.61
C ASN A 65 8.11 11.47 41.46
N ILE A 66 9.24 11.05 40.91
CA ILE A 66 10.54 11.13 41.60
C ILE A 66 11.27 12.39 41.18
N SER A 67 11.46 13.31 42.12
CA SER A 67 12.34 14.47 41.94
C SER A 67 13.77 14.13 42.39
N TYR A 68 14.77 14.49 41.58
CA TYR A 68 16.17 14.19 41.84
C TYR A 68 17.12 15.30 41.36
N THR A 69 18.34 15.29 41.87
CA THR A 69 19.40 16.28 41.66
C THR A 69 20.72 15.60 41.29
N ALA A 70 21.76 16.39 41.02
CA ALA A 70 23.11 15.90 40.71
C ALA A 70 23.72 15.04 41.84
N ASN A 71 23.20 15.13 43.06
CA ASN A 71 23.68 14.36 44.21
C ASN A 71 23.03 12.98 44.30
N ASP A 72 21.93 12.75 43.59
CA ASP A 72 21.27 11.45 43.53
C ASP A 72 21.99 10.56 42.51
N SER A 73 22.28 9.31 42.89
CA SER A 73 22.98 8.34 42.03
C SER A 73 22.20 7.03 42.00
N PHE A 74 21.51 6.78 40.90
CA PHE A 74 20.72 5.55 40.71
C PHE A 74 21.61 4.48 40.05
N LYS A 75 22.41 3.79 40.86
CA LYS A 75 23.36 2.77 40.40
C LYS A 75 22.67 1.46 40.08
N ILE A 76 22.82 0.99 38.85
CA ILE A 76 22.36 -0.33 38.41
C ILE A 76 23.42 -1.38 38.70
N GLN A 77 23.11 -2.30 39.61
CA GLN A 77 24.04 -3.29 40.17
C GLN A 77 23.57 -4.75 39.98
N SER A 78 22.47 -4.97 39.28
CA SER A 78 21.88 -6.27 38.93
C SER A 78 20.98 -6.12 37.69
N ASN A 79 20.43 -7.22 37.18
CA ASN A 79 19.33 -7.10 36.22
C ASN A 79 18.17 -6.38 36.92
N VAL A 80 17.50 -5.47 36.21
CA VAL A 80 16.46 -4.64 36.82
C VAL A 80 15.33 -4.37 35.86
N VAL A 81 14.11 -4.36 36.39
CA VAL A 81 12.90 -3.84 35.76
C VAL A 81 12.38 -2.70 36.62
N VAL A 82 12.32 -1.50 36.06
CA VAL A 82 11.67 -0.34 36.67
C VAL A 82 10.39 -0.06 35.91
N ASP A 83 9.26 -0.33 36.55
CA ASP A 83 7.93 0.06 36.07
C ASP A 83 7.60 1.45 36.62
N GLY A 84 7.57 2.43 35.71
CA GLY A 84 7.18 3.80 36.00
C GLY A 84 5.73 3.94 36.42
N ASN A 85 4.86 2.99 36.07
CA ASN A 85 3.43 3.04 36.41
C ASN A 85 2.77 4.37 35.99
N GLY A 86 3.28 5.00 34.93
CA GLY A 86 2.83 6.32 34.42
C GLY A 86 3.42 7.54 35.14
N TYR A 87 4.28 7.37 36.14
CA TYR A 87 4.92 8.45 36.87
C TYR A 87 6.22 8.94 36.21
N SER A 88 6.62 10.15 36.59
CA SER A 88 7.73 10.88 36.00
C SER A 88 8.99 10.89 36.88
N MET A 89 10.16 10.93 36.22
CA MET A 89 11.46 11.24 36.81
C MET A 89 11.84 12.69 36.46
N HIS A 90 11.89 13.58 37.45
CA HIS A 90 12.15 15.00 37.29
C HIS A 90 13.54 15.40 37.80
N TYR A 91 14.41 15.87 36.91
CA TYR A 91 15.65 16.50 37.33
C TYR A 91 15.39 17.96 37.73
N THR A 92 15.59 18.28 39.01
CA THR A 92 15.38 19.62 39.58
C THR A 92 16.70 20.35 39.87
N GLY A 93 17.84 19.75 39.51
CA GLY A 93 19.15 20.36 39.67
C GLY A 93 19.47 21.42 38.61
N THR A 94 20.53 22.19 38.84
CA THR A 94 21.02 23.23 37.91
C THR A 94 22.33 22.86 37.22
N ASN A 95 22.97 21.77 37.65
CA ASN A 95 24.19 21.27 37.03
C ASN A 95 23.85 20.27 35.93
N TYR A 96 24.12 20.62 34.68
CA TYR A 96 23.82 19.79 33.52
C TYR A 96 25.08 19.28 32.84
N THR A 97 26.28 19.47 33.41
CA THR A 97 27.56 19.22 32.73
C THR A 97 28.41 18.11 33.34
N THR A 98 28.13 17.72 34.58
CA THR A 98 28.83 16.61 35.22
C THR A 98 28.23 15.27 34.79
N GLY A 99 29.03 14.19 34.83
CA GLY A 99 28.63 12.80 34.52
C GLY A 99 27.59 12.18 35.46
N THR A 100 26.71 13.02 35.99
CA THR A 100 25.43 12.70 36.59
C THR A 100 24.51 12.16 35.50
N ALA A 101 24.07 10.93 35.70
CA ALA A 101 23.03 10.31 34.90
C ALA A 101 21.81 10.14 35.81
N GLY A 102 20.62 9.97 35.21
CA GLY A 102 19.51 9.36 35.93
C GLY A 102 19.96 8.01 36.45
N TYR A 103 20.27 7.07 35.56
CA TYR A 103 20.77 5.75 35.93
C TYR A 103 22.21 5.51 35.46
N LEU A 104 23.03 4.96 36.36
CA LEU A 104 24.44 4.67 36.13
C LEU A 104 24.69 3.17 36.16
N LEU A 105 25.21 2.63 35.05
CA LEU A 105 25.64 1.25 34.98
C LEU A 105 26.99 1.08 35.69
N THR A 106 27.11 0.09 36.60
CA THR A 106 28.35 -0.12 37.36
C THR A 106 29.15 -1.38 37.00
N LYS A 107 28.56 -2.32 36.24
CA LYS A 107 29.22 -3.54 35.76
C LYS A 107 28.63 -4.01 34.42
N ASN A 108 29.34 -4.92 33.73
CA ASN A 108 28.91 -5.53 32.48
C ASN A 108 27.77 -6.53 32.65
N GLY A 109 26.97 -6.70 31.59
CA GLY A 109 26.13 -7.88 31.36
C GLY A 109 24.74 -7.82 31.98
N TYR A 110 24.30 -6.65 32.49
CA TYR A 110 22.96 -6.52 33.05
C TYR A 110 21.90 -6.29 31.97
N ASN A 111 20.75 -6.93 32.19
CA ASN A 111 19.51 -6.64 31.48
C ASN A 111 18.74 -5.59 32.27
N VAL A 112 18.51 -4.44 31.64
CA VAL A 112 17.85 -3.28 32.25
C VAL A 112 16.59 -3.00 31.47
N THR A 113 15.44 -2.93 32.14
CA THR A 113 14.17 -2.57 31.52
C THR A 113 13.57 -1.36 32.21
N TYR A 114 13.24 -0.34 31.42
CA TYR A 114 12.42 0.78 31.86
C TYR A 114 11.09 0.73 31.12
N SER A 115 9.98 0.61 31.85
CA SER A 115 8.64 0.53 31.28
C SER A 115 7.70 1.60 31.83
N ASN A 116 6.79 2.14 31.01
CA ASN A 116 5.72 3.06 31.44
C ASN A 116 6.24 4.28 32.23
N LEU A 117 7.39 4.82 31.86
CA LEU A 117 8.06 5.90 32.58
C LEU A 117 8.10 7.18 31.74
N ILE A 118 7.96 8.31 32.41
CA ILE A 118 8.17 9.63 31.81
C ILE A 118 9.49 10.21 32.36
N PHE A 119 10.41 10.61 31.49
CA PHE A 119 11.60 11.36 31.85
C PHE A 119 11.36 12.84 31.52
N GLY A 120 11.38 13.71 32.53
CA GLY A 120 11.16 15.15 32.37
C GLY A 120 9.68 15.50 32.37
N SER A 121 9.34 16.67 31.84
CA SER A 121 7.95 17.15 31.76
C SER A 121 7.61 17.72 30.40
N SER A 122 6.34 17.61 30.01
CA SER A 122 5.85 18.01 28.69
C SER A 122 5.96 19.50 28.38
N ASP A 123 6.04 20.34 29.41
CA ASP A 123 6.30 21.78 29.31
C ASP A 123 7.79 22.13 29.38
N TYR A 124 8.66 21.12 29.51
CA TYR A 124 10.11 21.24 29.65
C TYR A 124 10.55 22.06 30.87
N SER A 125 9.70 22.20 31.90
CA SER A 125 10.04 22.87 33.15
C SER A 125 11.02 22.04 33.98
N PHE A 126 10.89 20.71 33.93
CA PHE A 126 11.81 19.77 34.53
C PHE A 126 12.75 19.24 33.44
N GLY A 127 14.03 19.58 33.60
CA GLY A 127 15.06 19.16 32.66
C GLY A 127 15.39 17.68 32.78
N GLN A 128 16.50 17.31 32.17
CA GLN A 128 17.14 16.02 32.32
C GLN A 128 18.62 16.25 32.64
N THR A 129 19.25 15.28 33.28
CA THR A 129 20.72 15.26 33.39
C THR A 129 21.35 15.12 32.01
N TYR A 130 22.66 15.39 31.93
CA TYR A 130 23.44 15.26 30.68
C TYR A 130 23.24 13.89 30.01
N TYR A 131 23.12 12.80 30.80
CA TYR A 131 22.94 11.41 30.31
C TYR A 131 21.59 10.79 30.71
N GLY A 132 20.51 11.56 30.56
CA GLY A 132 19.10 11.30 30.91
C GLY A 132 18.71 9.91 31.43
N ILE A 133 18.63 8.91 30.55
CA ILE A 133 18.06 7.59 30.84
C ILE A 133 19.12 6.60 31.31
N LEU A 134 20.27 6.55 30.64
CA LEU A 134 21.36 5.64 31.01
C LEU A 134 22.71 6.22 30.63
N LEU A 135 23.62 6.20 31.59
CA LEU A 135 25.06 6.35 31.38
C LEU A 135 25.77 5.01 31.61
N GLY A 136 26.60 4.61 30.64
CA GLY A 136 27.58 3.53 30.79
C GLY A 136 28.87 3.83 30.04
N THR A 137 29.88 4.36 30.73
CA THR A 137 31.14 4.81 30.09
C THR A 137 32.03 3.68 29.58
N SER A 138 31.91 2.47 30.12
CA SER A 138 32.69 1.30 29.65
C SER A 138 31.97 -0.04 29.81
N TYR A 139 30.77 -0.04 30.40
CA TYR A 139 30.07 -1.26 30.73
C TYR A 139 29.00 -1.61 29.70
N GLN A 140 28.95 -2.90 29.34
CA GLN A 140 27.94 -3.47 28.47
C GLN A 140 26.60 -3.60 29.21
N ALA A 141 25.49 -3.20 28.58
CA ALA A 141 24.14 -3.55 29.00
C ALA A 141 23.24 -3.94 27.83
N ASN A 142 22.20 -4.72 28.14
CA ASN A 142 21.02 -4.85 27.29
C ASN A 142 19.92 -3.98 27.89
N LEU A 143 19.73 -2.79 27.32
CA LEU A 143 18.71 -1.85 27.78
C LEU A 143 17.43 -2.04 26.95
N THR A 144 16.31 -2.30 27.61
CA THR A 144 14.98 -2.28 27.01
C THR A 144 14.22 -1.06 27.50
N ILE A 145 13.69 -0.28 26.56
CA ILE A 145 12.84 0.88 26.79
C ILE A 145 11.46 0.53 26.24
N HIS A 146 10.43 0.54 27.09
CA HIS A 146 9.08 0.11 26.75
C HIS A 146 8.05 1.17 27.17
N ASP A 147 7.26 1.70 26.23
CA ASP A 147 6.24 2.70 26.53
C ASP A 147 6.78 3.92 27.32
N VAL A 148 7.95 4.42 26.92
CA VAL A 148 8.62 5.55 27.58
C VAL A 148 8.42 6.86 26.84
N THR A 149 8.21 7.93 27.61
CA THR A 149 8.24 9.30 27.10
C THR A 149 9.43 10.07 27.67
N TYR A 150 10.12 10.84 26.85
CA TYR A 150 11.27 11.65 27.24
C TYR A 150 11.11 13.10 26.77
N TYR A 151 11.32 14.03 27.68
CA TYR A 151 11.37 15.47 27.42
C TYR A 151 12.72 16.03 27.86
N GLY A 152 13.47 16.59 26.92
CA GLY A 152 14.79 17.17 27.15
C GLY A 152 14.88 18.62 26.66
N LYS A 153 15.58 19.46 27.41
CA LYS A 153 15.93 20.83 27.00
C LYS A 153 17.40 21.11 27.28
N ASN A 154 17.79 21.01 28.55
CA ASN A 154 19.19 21.11 28.97
C ASN A 154 19.80 19.70 29.13
N GLY A 155 21.07 19.53 28.77
CA GLY A 155 21.77 18.23 28.74
C GLY A 155 21.29 17.32 27.58
N ALA A 156 20.01 16.98 27.59
CA ALA A 156 19.24 16.44 26.48
C ALA A 156 19.92 15.32 25.65
N GLN A 157 20.68 14.43 26.29
CA GLN A 157 21.16 13.16 25.74
C GLN A 157 20.43 12.01 26.46
N PRO A 158 19.40 11.39 25.87
CA PRO A 158 18.73 10.26 26.49
C PRO A 158 19.69 9.13 26.84
N ILE A 159 20.59 8.75 25.93
CA ILE A 159 21.40 7.55 26.06
C ILE A 159 22.86 7.86 25.75
N CYS A 160 23.75 7.44 26.65
CA CYS A 160 25.19 7.50 26.45
C CYS A 160 25.85 6.21 26.95
N ASN A 161 26.33 5.36 26.03
CA ASN A 161 27.10 4.18 26.38
C ASN A 161 28.18 3.85 25.34
N TYR A 162 29.44 3.90 25.76
CA TYR A 162 30.59 3.75 24.84
C TYR A 162 30.98 2.30 24.59
N ASN A 163 30.35 1.34 25.27
CA ASN A 163 30.64 -0.07 25.08
C ASN A 163 29.96 -0.58 23.81
N ALA A 164 30.76 -1.12 22.89
CA ALA A 164 30.30 -1.57 21.59
C ALA A 164 29.35 -2.79 21.64
N GLY A 165 29.33 -3.52 22.76
CA GLY A 165 28.42 -4.63 23.00
C GLY A 165 27.08 -4.22 23.60
N THR A 166 26.88 -2.94 23.93
CA THR A 166 25.61 -2.45 24.48
C THR A 166 24.54 -2.44 23.40
N ILE A 167 23.37 -2.98 23.73
CA ILE A 167 22.20 -3.00 22.85
C ILE A 167 21.08 -2.24 23.54
N VAL A 168 20.55 -1.22 22.86
CA VAL A 168 19.35 -0.50 23.30
C VAL A 168 18.18 -0.94 22.45
N THR A 169 17.13 -1.49 23.06
CA THR A 169 15.93 -2.00 22.39
C THR A 169 14.72 -1.18 22.79
N MET A 170 14.08 -0.53 21.81
CA MET A 170 12.83 0.21 21.97
C MET A 170 11.66 -0.73 21.64
N THR A 171 10.71 -0.89 22.55
CA THR A 171 9.51 -1.73 22.37
C THR A 171 8.26 -0.94 22.75
N GLY A 172 7.06 -1.40 22.33
CA GLY A 172 5.84 -0.62 22.56
C GLY A 172 5.85 0.72 21.82
N THR A 173 5.29 1.76 22.43
CA THR A 173 5.19 3.12 21.86
C THR A 173 6.06 4.10 22.64
N ASN A 174 7.16 4.58 22.04
CA ASN A 174 8.09 5.50 22.68
C ASN A 174 8.08 6.88 22.04
N ASN A 175 8.15 7.93 22.86
CA ASN A 175 8.13 9.31 22.39
C ASN A 175 9.29 10.10 23.02
N PHE A 176 10.21 10.57 22.19
CA PHE A 176 11.34 11.39 22.61
C PHE A 176 11.21 12.78 22.02
N SER A 177 11.33 13.80 22.85
CA SER A 177 11.32 15.19 22.43
C SER A 177 12.42 15.97 23.13
N ALA A 178 13.42 16.39 22.38
CA ALA A 178 14.48 17.27 22.84
C ALA A 178 14.45 18.58 22.03
N ILE A 179 14.35 19.70 22.76
CA ILE A 179 14.28 21.05 22.19
C ILE A 179 15.57 21.84 22.45
N PRO A 180 15.79 22.98 21.76
CA PRO A 180 16.93 23.86 22.04
C PRO A 180 17.06 24.24 23.52
N GLY A 181 18.25 24.04 24.08
CA GLY A 181 18.64 24.43 25.44
C GLY A 181 20.15 24.36 25.61
N SER A 182 20.63 24.50 26.85
CA SER A 182 22.07 24.49 27.14
C SER A 182 22.59 23.06 27.28
N TYR A 183 23.79 22.79 26.76
CA TYR A 183 24.47 21.49 26.85
C TYR A 183 23.73 20.36 26.14
N GLY A 184 22.90 20.67 25.14
CA GLY A 184 22.08 19.68 24.45
C GLY A 184 22.88 18.84 23.44
N GLN A 185 23.03 17.55 23.72
CA GLN A 185 23.87 16.62 22.95
C GLN A 185 23.09 15.84 21.87
N GLU A 186 23.62 14.69 21.45
CA GLU A 186 23.00 13.75 20.51
C GLU A 186 21.78 13.02 21.11
N PHE A 187 21.02 12.30 20.30
CA PHE A 187 19.97 11.42 20.82
C PHE A 187 20.58 10.20 21.51
N MET A 188 21.60 9.63 20.88
CA MET A 188 22.31 8.48 21.40
C MET A 188 23.78 8.58 21.04
N GLU A 189 24.63 8.36 22.04
CA GLU A 189 26.02 8.04 21.87
C GLU A 189 26.24 6.55 22.21
N GLY A 190 26.66 5.75 21.22
CA GLY A 190 26.86 4.31 21.39
C GLY A 190 27.01 3.54 20.07
N ALA A 191 26.60 2.26 20.06
CA ALA A 191 26.84 1.37 18.93
C ALA A 191 25.60 0.66 18.38
N ASN A 192 24.65 0.20 19.20
CA ASN A 192 23.54 -0.63 18.71
C ASN A 192 22.18 -0.13 19.24
N LEU A 193 21.30 0.19 18.30
CA LEU A 193 19.92 0.62 18.55
C LEU A 193 18.94 -0.26 17.78
N VAL A 194 18.05 -0.92 18.51
CA VAL A 194 17.05 -1.84 17.97
C VAL A 194 15.67 -1.26 18.24
N PHE A 195 14.84 -1.18 17.20
CA PHE A 195 13.41 -0.94 17.30
C PHE A 195 12.71 -2.29 17.17
N GLY A 196 12.14 -2.76 18.27
CA GLY A 196 11.51 -4.06 18.40
C GLY A 196 10.31 -4.24 17.49
N SER A 197 9.88 -5.49 17.31
CA SER A 197 8.76 -5.82 16.43
C SER A 197 7.49 -5.07 16.86
N ASP A 198 6.74 -4.57 15.88
CA ASP A 198 5.51 -3.79 16.06
C ASP A 198 5.67 -2.50 16.91
N SER A 199 6.91 -2.09 17.24
CA SER A 199 7.16 -0.87 18.01
C SER A 199 6.88 0.39 17.18
N ILE A 200 6.49 1.45 17.87
CA ILE A 200 6.34 2.78 17.32
C ILE A 200 7.25 3.72 18.11
N THR A 201 8.22 4.34 17.46
CA THR A 201 9.12 5.29 18.13
C THR A 201 9.16 6.61 17.38
N ASN A 202 8.80 7.68 18.08
CA ASN A 202 8.88 9.05 17.57
C ASN A 202 10.03 9.77 18.28
N ILE A 203 10.94 10.38 17.52
CA ILE A 203 12.10 11.12 18.01
C ILE A 203 12.07 12.50 17.39
N ILE A 204 11.89 13.53 18.21
CA ILE A 204 12.11 14.93 17.84
C ILE A 204 13.38 15.37 18.58
N HIS A 205 14.44 15.70 17.86
CA HIS A 205 15.74 16.00 18.47
C HIS A 205 16.39 17.23 17.83
N ASN A 206 16.10 18.40 18.41
CA ASN A 206 16.47 19.71 17.91
C ASN A 206 17.39 20.46 18.89
N THR A 207 18.39 19.80 19.46
CA THR A 207 19.33 20.41 20.41
C THR A 207 20.43 21.20 19.67
N ASN A 208 21.08 22.14 20.36
CA ASN A 208 21.98 23.12 19.73
C ASN A 208 23.45 22.69 19.59
N ASP A 209 23.98 21.86 20.50
CA ASP A 209 25.44 21.78 20.67
C ASP A 209 26.09 20.65 19.86
N ALA A 210 25.47 19.47 19.82
CA ALA A 210 26.01 18.33 19.07
C ALA A 210 25.82 18.44 17.55
N THR A 211 26.79 17.96 16.77
CA THR A 211 26.76 17.96 15.30
C THR A 211 25.88 16.86 14.70
N ALA A 212 25.64 15.77 15.44
CA ALA A 212 24.93 14.60 14.93
C ALA A 212 23.72 14.20 15.79
N LEU A 213 22.83 13.39 15.22
CA LEU A 213 21.76 12.73 15.97
C LEU A 213 22.27 11.47 16.68
N LEU A 214 23.10 10.69 16.00
CA LEU A 214 23.70 9.45 16.49
C LEU A 214 25.21 9.59 16.49
N TRP A 215 25.85 9.38 17.64
CA TRP A 215 27.29 9.41 17.76
C TRP A 215 27.84 8.02 18.01
N ASN A 216 28.70 7.54 17.11
CA ASN A 216 29.47 6.34 17.36
C ASN A 216 30.80 6.68 18.02
N SER A 217 30.87 6.45 19.33
CA SER A 217 32.10 6.55 20.12
C SER A 217 32.67 5.20 20.53
N ALA A 218 32.01 4.11 20.16
CA ALA A 218 32.45 2.76 20.47
C ALA A 218 33.67 2.39 19.61
N SER A 219 34.80 2.11 20.24
CA SER A 219 36.04 1.81 19.52
C SER A 219 35.90 0.54 18.66
N GLY A 220 36.15 0.69 17.36
CA GLY A 220 36.31 -0.43 16.42
C GLY A 220 35.06 -0.93 15.69
N ASN A 221 33.86 -0.45 16.03
CA ASN A 221 32.61 -1.00 15.47
C ASN A 221 31.78 0.05 14.71
N ASP A 222 30.88 -0.45 13.85
CA ASP A 222 29.86 0.34 13.15
C ASP A 222 28.76 0.80 14.11
N PHE A 223 27.99 1.82 13.73
CA PHE A 223 26.72 2.10 14.40
C PHE A 223 25.64 1.27 13.72
N ASN A 224 25.02 0.35 14.45
CA ASN A 224 23.99 -0.54 13.95
C ASN A 224 22.62 -0.07 14.43
N MET A 225 21.77 0.27 13.47
CA MET A 225 20.35 0.53 13.69
C MET A 225 19.56 -0.64 13.11
N THR A 226 18.75 -1.31 13.91
CA THR A 226 17.90 -2.42 13.44
C THR A 226 16.44 -2.07 13.66
N LEU A 227 15.64 -2.12 12.61
CA LEU A 227 14.18 -2.05 12.68
C LEU A 227 13.63 -3.46 12.46
N GLN A 228 13.06 -4.05 13.50
CA GLN A 228 12.42 -5.36 13.40
C GLN A 228 11.07 -5.28 12.67
N LYS A 229 10.44 -6.43 12.48
CA LYS A 229 9.22 -6.58 11.67
C LYS A 229 8.16 -5.58 12.13
N ASN A 230 7.55 -4.87 11.17
CA ASN A 230 6.51 -3.86 11.40
C ASN A 230 6.92 -2.65 12.29
N ALA A 231 8.17 -2.52 12.70
CA ALA A 231 8.61 -1.37 13.51
C ALA A 231 8.47 -0.07 12.72
N LYS A 232 7.97 0.99 13.35
CA LYS A 232 7.76 2.31 12.76
C LYS A 232 8.56 3.35 13.51
N VAL A 233 9.51 3.99 12.83
CA VAL A 233 10.42 4.96 13.42
C VAL A 233 10.28 6.29 12.68
N ASN A 234 9.87 7.33 13.41
CA ASN A 234 9.76 8.68 12.90
C ASN A 234 10.78 9.56 13.60
N ILE A 235 11.68 10.17 12.83
CA ILE A 235 12.75 11.03 13.34
C ILE A 235 12.59 12.40 12.71
N GLN A 236 12.45 13.42 13.54
CA GLN A 236 12.60 14.82 13.16
C GLN A 236 13.82 15.38 13.88
N THR A 237 14.73 16.01 13.14
CA THR A 237 15.96 16.52 13.71
C THR A 237 16.38 17.82 13.05
N SER A 238 17.14 18.64 13.76
CA SER A 238 17.85 19.80 13.23
C SER A 238 19.36 19.58 13.19
N LYS A 239 19.83 18.34 13.31
CA LYS A 239 21.26 18.03 13.35
C LYS A 239 21.86 18.04 11.95
N PRO A 240 23.04 18.64 11.72
CA PRO A 240 23.72 18.60 10.43
C PRO A 240 24.00 17.18 9.91
N LEU A 241 24.26 16.24 10.82
CA LEU A 241 24.54 14.85 10.49
C LEU A 241 23.51 13.91 11.14
N PHE A 242 23.11 12.87 10.42
CA PHE A 242 22.33 11.79 10.99
C PHE A 242 23.19 10.92 11.91
N SER A 243 24.39 10.54 11.45
CA SER A 243 25.38 9.80 12.23
C SER A 243 26.77 10.44 12.16
N TYR A 244 27.54 10.30 13.23
CA TYR A 244 28.95 10.68 13.29
C TYR A 244 29.82 9.49 13.70
N GLY A 245 31.04 9.39 13.16
CA GLY A 245 32.07 8.49 13.67
C GLY A 245 32.48 7.40 12.69
N LYS A 246 31.86 6.22 12.75
CA LYS A 246 32.17 5.06 11.88
C LYS A 246 31.09 4.85 10.81
N ARG A 247 31.10 3.71 10.14
CA ARG A 247 30.05 3.35 9.18
C ARG A 247 28.71 3.22 9.92
N LEU A 248 27.66 3.66 9.26
CA LEU A 248 26.27 3.46 9.69
C LEU A 248 25.71 2.23 8.97
N SER A 249 25.19 1.27 9.73
CA SER A 249 24.44 0.13 9.19
C SER A 249 22.99 0.24 9.66
N ILE A 250 22.04 0.19 8.72
CA ILE A 250 20.62 0.17 9.01
C ILE A 250 20.02 -1.11 8.43
N ASP A 251 19.53 -2.00 9.30
CA ASP A 251 18.87 -3.24 8.91
C ASP A 251 17.36 -3.11 9.14
N MET A 252 16.58 -3.16 8.06
CA MET A 252 15.13 -2.96 8.06
C MET A 252 14.43 -4.28 7.70
N ALA A 253 13.79 -4.91 8.67
CA ALA A 253 13.02 -6.14 8.49
C ALA A 253 11.67 -5.89 7.80
N ASP A 254 10.93 -6.97 7.53
CA ASP A 254 9.70 -6.93 6.75
C ASP A 254 8.71 -5.87 7.28
N SER A 255 8.17 -5.08 6.35
CA SER A 255 7.16 -4.03 6.61
C SER A 255 7.56 -2.96 7.63
N SER A 256 8.84 -2.86 7.99
CA SER A 256 9.36 -1.79 8.85
C SER A 256 9.45 -0.45 8.12
N GLN A 257 9.40 0.66 8.86
CA GLN A 257 9.34 2.00 8.32
C GLN A 257 10.31 2.93 9.04
N LEU A 258 11.18 3.60 8.27
CA LEU A 258 12.07 4.65 8.77
C LEU A 258 11.76 5.96 8.03
N ASN A 259 11.32 6.96 8.79
CA ASN A 259 11.04 8.30 8.30
C ASN A 259 12.02 9.27 8.97
N ILE A 260 12.84 9.96 8.19
CA ILE A 260 13.80 10.95 8.65
C ILE A 260 13.41 12.30 8.05
N THR A 261 13.20 13.29 8.91
CA THR A 261 12.94 14.67 8.54
C THR A 261 14.01 15.57 9.15
N ASN A 262 14.84 16.19 8.31
CA ASN A 262 15.77 17.23 8.75
C ASN A 262 15.18 18.61 8.45
N THR A 263 14.84 19.38 9.48
CA THR A 263 14.15 20.67 9.30
C THR A 263 15.10 21.84 9.08
N ALA A 264 16.40 21.66 9.32
CA ALA A 264 17.38 22.75 9.29
C ALA A 264 18.44 22.59 8.19
N TYR A 265 18.78 21.36 7.82
CA TYR A 265 19.91 21.05 6.95
C TYR A 265 19.58 20.00 5.87
N ASP A 266 20.55 19.79 4.98
CA ASP A 266 20.70 18.58 4.19
C ASP A 266 20.57 17.32 5.08
N ILE A 267 20.07 16.23 4.51
CA ILE A 267 20.16 14.91 5.15
C ILE A 267 21.53 14.32 4.83
N THR A 268 22.47 14.56 5.73
CA THR A 268 23.81 13.99 5.64
C THR A 268 23.89 12.73 6.49
N MET A 269 23.95 11.55 5.86
CA MET A 269 23.87 10.27 6.58
C MET A 269 25.06 10.03 7.50
N THR A 270 26.28 10.32 7.05
CA THR A 270 27.49 10.17 7.85
C THR A 270 28.62 11.12 7.41
N ASN A 271 29.60 11.31 8.29
CA ASN A 271 30.86 12.00 8.01
C ASN A 271 32.05 11.05 7.77
N SER A 272 31.83 9.74 7.81
CA SER A 272 32.87 8.71 7.78
C SER A 272 32.56 7.66 6.72
N VAL A 273 33.34 6.57 6.70
CA VAL A 273 33.34 5.43 5.75
C VAL A 273 32.15 5.34 4.76
N GLY A 274 30.91 5.28 5.25
CA GLY A 274 29.70 5.29 4.44
C GLY A 274 28.49 4.79 5.23
N SER A 275 27.40 4.53 4.51
CA SER A 275 26.17 3.94 5.06
C SER A 275 25.74 2.72 4.25
N ASN A 276 25.35 1.65 4.93
CA ASN A 276 24.68 0.49 4.34
C ASN A 276 23.26 0.41 4.89
N ILE A 277 22.28 0.28 4.02
CA ILE A 277 20.86 0.22 4.36
C ILE A 277 20.29 -1.03 3.72
N ASN A 278 20.03 -2.06 4.52
CA ASN A 278 19.50 -3.33 4.06
C ASN A 278 17.98 -3.35 4.30
N MET A 279 17.22 -3.51 3.23
CA MET A 279 15.76 -3.39 3.24
C MET A 279 15.10 -4.70 2.84
N ALA A 280 14.36 -5.30 3.76
CA ALA A 280 13.55 -6.49 3.52
C ALA A 280 12.19 -6.13 2.90
N LYS A 281 11.33 -7.15 2.73
CA LYS A 281 10.10 -7.06 1.97
C LYS A 281 9.14 -6.03 2.56
N ASN A 282 8.54 -5.21 1.70
CA ASN A 282 7.57 -4.16 2.03
C ASN A 282 8.09 -3.08 2.99
N SER A 283 9.37 -3.06 3.35
CA SER A 283 9.94 -1.99 4.18
C SER A 283 9.98 -0.66 3.44
N SER A 284 9.93 0.46 4.17
CA SER A 284 9.94 1.80 3.56
C SER A 284 10.95 2.74 4.21
N PHE A 285 11.75 3.42 3.39
CA PHE A 285 12.68 4.46 3.80
C PHE A 285 12.23 5.81 3.22
N ASN A 286 12.06 6.84 4.05
CA ASN A 286 11.73 8.18 3.60
C ASN A 286 12.67 9.18 4.24
N ALA A 287 13.27 10.03 3.43
CA ALA A 287 14.19 11.07 3.89
C ALA A 287 13.79 12.42 3.28
N THR A 288 13.32 13.34 4.12
CA THR A 288 12.92 14.69 3.76
C THR A 288 13.84 15.70 4.45
N GLY A 289 14.52 16.54 3.68
CA GLY A 289 15.52 17.48 4.20
C GLY A 289 15.21 18.90 3.79
N ASN A 290 15.56 19.86 4.64
CA ASN A 290 15.69 21.26 4.25
C ASN A 290 16.99 21.46 3.43
N GLY A 291 17.11 20.66 2.38
CA GLY A 291 18.37 20.45 1.68
C GLY A 291 18.43 19.11 0.97
N LYS A 292 19.59 18.80 0.42
CA LYS A 292 19.85 17.59 -0.37
C LYS A 292 20.14 16.38 0.53
N PHE A 293 20.07 15.19 -0.06
CA PHE A 293 20.46 13.93 0.57
C PHE A 293 21.89 13.53 0.17
N GLY A 294 22.70 13.08 1.12
CA GLY A 294 24.01 12.48 0.81
C GLY A 294 24.92 12.29 2.02
N ASN A 295 26.22 12.51 1.80
CA ASN A 295 27.27 12.34 2.81
C ASN A 295 28.16 13.60 2.89
N GLN A 296 28.87 13.78 4.01
CA GLN A 296 29.62 15.02 4.25
C GLN A 296 30.81 15.20 3.31
N ALA A 297 31.52 14.11 3.00
CA ALA A 297 32.75 14.14 2.23
C ALA A 297 32.62 13.36 0.91
N SER A 298 33.37 13.81 -0.10
CA SER A 298 33.51 13.10 -1.37
C SER A 298 34.16 11.72 -1.16
N GLY A 299 33.67 10.70 -1.85
CA GLY A 299 34.15 9.31 -1.73
C GLY A 299 33.43 8.46 -0.68
N LEU A 300 32.60 9.06 0.17
CA LEU A 300 31.69 8.32 1.05
C LEU A 300 30.50 7.78 0.26
N TYR A 301 29.99 6.61 0.66
CA TYR A 301 28.90 5.94 -0.04
C TYR A 301 27.64 5.83 0.81
N THR A 302 26.50 5.72 0.13
CA THR A 302 25.24 5.23 0.72
C THR A 302 24.72 4.13 -0.17
N ASN A 303 24.70 2.89 0.33
CA ASN A 303 24.22 1.74 -0.41
C ASN A 303 22.90 1.26 0.17
N PHE A 304 21.90 1.08 -0.68
CA PHE A 304 20.68 0.38 -0.37
C PHE A 304 20.74 -1.02 -0.99
N THR A 305 20.59 -2.06 -0.18
CA THR A 305 20.40 -3.45 -0.63
C THR A 305 18.96 -3.82 -0.37
N THR A 306 18.18 -4.15 -1.40
CA THR A 306 16.71 -4.15 -1.27
C THR A 306 16.07 -5.42 -1.80
N SER A 307 15.22 -6.06 -0.99
CA SER A 307 14.44 -7.25 -1.32
C SER A 307 12.94 -6.92 -1.34
N ASP A 308 12.45 -6.33 -2.43
CA ASP A 308 11.05 -5.87 -2.60
C ASP A 308 10.60 -4.80 -1.56
N PRO A 309 11.30 -3.65 -1.43
CA PRO A 309 10.86 -2.56 -0.57
C PRO A 309 9.52 -2.00 -1.05
N SER A 310 8.70 -1.45 -0.15
CA SER A 310 7.49 -0.75 -0.58
C SER A 310 7.80 0.61 -1.20
N LYS A 311 8.81 1.32 -0.67
CA LYS A 311 9.38 2.55 -1.27
C LYS A 311 10.71 2.97 -0.65
N ILE A 312 11.49 3.73 -1.42
CA ILE A 312 12.62 4.55 -0.96
C ILE A 312 12.38 5.96 -1.51
N SER A 313 12.22 6.95 -0.64
CA SER A 313 11.87 8.33 -1.01
C SER A 313 12.90 9.32 -0.51
N PHE A 314 13.25 10.29 -1.36
CA PHE A 314 14.10 11.43 -1.05
C PHE A 314 13.40 12.72 -1.43
N GLU A 315 13.40 13.70 -0.55
CA GLU A 315 12.78 15.00 -0.79
C GLU A 315 13.64 16.15 -0.26
N ASN A 316 13.87 17.15 -1.12
CA ASN A 316 14.53 18.40 -0.79
C ASN A 316 13.48 19.51 -0.74
N THR A 317 13.19 20.00 0.46
CA THR A 317 12.21 21.07 0.70
C THR A 317 12.84 22.48 0.67
N SER A 318 14.16 22.58 0.52
CA SER A 318 14.83 23.89 0.44
C SER A 318 14.54 24.58 -0.90
N SER A 319 14.93 25.85 -1.00
CA SER A 319 14.90 26.60 -2.26
C SER A 319 15.92 26.09 -3.29
N THR A 320 16.95 25.32 -2.89
CA THR A 320 18.05 24.88 -3.76
C THR A 320 17.67 23.70 -4.66
N ASN A 321 18.09 23.70 -5.93
CA ASN A 321 17.73 22.64 -6.88
C ASN A 321 18.59 21.36 -6.73
N GLY A 322 18.00 20.21 -7.08
CA GLY A 322 18.63 18.89 -7.03
C GLY A 322 18.27 18.10 -5.77
N ILE A 323 18.52 16.81 -5.79
CA ILE A 323 18.18 15.89 -4.70
C ILE A 323 19.43 15.45 -3.96
N PHE A 324 20.54 15.23 -4.66
CA PHE A 324 21.68 14.52 -4.10
C PHE A 324 22.94 15.40 -4.01
N THR A 325 23.63 15.39 -2.86
CA THR A 325 25.02 15.84 -2.76
C THR A 325 26.00 14.72 -3.12
N SER A 326 25.61 13.48 -2.84
CA SER A 326 26.31 12.26 -3.26
C SER A 326 25.28 11.23 -3.71
N SER A 327 25.56 10.49 -4.78
CA SER A 327 24.59 9.58 -5.39
C SER A 327 24.45 8.27 -4.61
N PRO A 328 23.30 7.97 -3.98
CA PRO A 328 23.09 6.68 -3.34
C PRO A 328 23.00 5.57 -4.39
N LYS A 329 23.53 4.40 -4.06
CA LYS A 329 23.47 3.20 -4.91
C LYS A 329 22.32 2.32 -4.46
N ILE A 330 21.45 1.93 -5.39
CA ILE A 330 20.41 0.92 -5.16
C ILE A 330 20.89 -0.42 -5.74
N THR A 331 20.81 -1.48 -4.94
CA THR A 331 21.15 -2.86 -5.33
C THR A 331 19.94 -3.75 -5.02
N PRO A 332 19.04 -3.96 -6.00
CA PRO A 332 17.94 -4.91 -5.87
C PRO A 332 18.49 -6.34 -5.77
N THR A 333 17.92 -7.16 -4.88
CA THR A 333 18.29 -8.59 -4.73
C THR A 333 17.24 -9.54 -5.31
N THR A 334 16.09 -9.02 -5.70
CA THR A 334 14.99 -9.75 -6.34
C THR A 334 14.87 -9.37 -7.82
N GLN A 335 14.25 -10.23 -8.63
CA GLN A 335 13.97 -9.97 -10.05
C GLN A 335 12.71 -9.12 -10.29
N THR A 336 12.19 -8.48 -9.25
CA THR A 336 11.04 -7.58 -9.36
C THR A 336 11.42 -6.37 -10.20
N ALA A 337 10.53 -5.94 -11.11
CA ALA A 337 10.72 -4.68 -11.83
C ALA A 337 10.34 -3.50 -10.93
N TYR A 338 11.05 -2.38 -11.06
CA TYR A 338 10.87 -1.20 -10.22
C TYR A 338 10.69 0.05 -11.08
N SER A 339 10.08 1.08 -10.49
CA SER A 339 9.87 2.39 -11.11
C SER A 339 10.49 3.49 -10.25
N LEU A 340 10.88 4.57 -10.93
CA LEU A 340 11.31 5.82 -10.32
C LEU A 340 10.32 6.91 -10.70
N ASP A 341 9.67 7.49 -9.70
CA ASP A 341 8.96 8.74 -9.85
C ASP A 341 9.88 9.90 -9.49
N SER A 342 9.79 10.97 -10.26
CA SER A 342 10.42 12.26 -9.97
C SER A 342 9.37 13.35 -10.01
N TYR A 343 9.50 14.33 -9.11
CA TYR A 343 8.56 15.44 -8.99
C TYR A 343 9.29 16.77 -9.14
N VAL A 344 8.84 17.56 -10.11
CA VAL A 344 9.19 18.98 -10.26
C VAL A 344 7.92 19.75 -9.92
N ASN A 345 7.92 20.42 -8.76
CA ASN A 345 6.70 20.95 -8.15
C ASN A 345 5.65 19.83 -8.00
N SER A 346 4.43 20.01 -8.52
CA SER A 346 3.36 19.01 -8.55
C SER A 346 3.41 18.06 -9.76
N ASN A 347 4.31 18.29 -10.72
CA ASN A 347 4.37 17.48 -11.94
C ASN A 347 5.20 16.21 -11.70
N LYS A 348 4.56 15.05 -11.90
CA LYS A 348 5.17 13.72 -11.78
C LYS A 348 5.67 13.23 -13.13
N THR A 349 6.90 12.74 -13.16
CA THR A 349 7.47 11.96 -14.27
C THR A 349 7.88 10.59 -13.75
N THR A 350 7.42 9.52 -14.42
CA THR A 350 7.75 8.14 -14.08
C THR A 350 8.68 7.53 -15.13
N ARG A 351 9.64 6.71 -14.69
CA ARG A 351 10.48 5.86 -15.54
C ARG A 351 10.71 4.50 -14.93
N ASP A 352 11.11 3.54 -15.74
CA ASP A 352 11.56 2.25 -15.24
C ASP A 352 12.95 2.37 -14.60
N ALA A 353 13.14 1.68 -13.48
CA ALA A 353 14.43 1.56 -12.82
C ALA A 353 15.21 0.38 -13.38
N SER A 354 16.54 0.42 -13.26
CA SER A 354 17.40 -0.71 -13.62
C SER A 354 17.11 -1.92 -12.71
N ALA A 355 17.02 -3.11 -13.32
CA ALA A 355 16.94 -4.38 -12.58
C ALA A 355 18.29 -4.74 -11.92
N ASN A 356 19.40 -4.19 -12.42
CA ASN A 356 20.74 -4.33 -11.84
C ASN A 356 21.09 -3.14 -10.95
N ALA A 357 22.13 -3.27 -10.13
CA ALA A 357 22.60 -2.20 -9.26
C ALA A 357 22.92 -0.90 -10.04
N PHE A 358 22.48 0.24 -9.51
CA PHE A 358 22.63 1.55 -10.18
C PHE A 358 22.74 2.69 -9.16
N ASN A 359 23.31 3.81 -9.58
CA ASN A 359 23.40 5.02 -8.76
C ASN A 359 22.23 5.95 -9.07
N LEU A 360 21.61 6.51 -8.04
CA LEU A 360 20.66 7.61 -8.17
C LEU A 360 21.43 8.93 -8.28
N THR A 361 21.62 9.39 -9.52
CA THR A 361 22.25 10.68 -9.81
C THR A 361 21.19 11.71 -10.21
N ASP A 362 21.41 12.99 -9.89
CA ASP A 362 20.49 14.08 -10.31
C ASP A 362 20.27 14.11 -11.83
N SER A 363 21.25 13.65 -12.63
CA SER A 363 21.16 13.56 -14.10
C SER A 363 20.14 12.54 -14.61
N LEU A 364 19.64 11.64 -13.77
CA LEU A 364 18.55 10.73 -14.13
C LEU A 364 17.20 11.45 -14.20
N PHE A 365 17.08 12.67 -13.69
CA PHE A 365 15.80 13.33 -13.50
C PHE A 365 15.74 14.66 -14.25
N PRO A 366 14.53 15.17 -14.54
CA PRO A 366 14.38 16.53 -15.05
C PRO A 366 15.06 17.55 -14.14
N SER A 367 15.56 18.65 -14.72
CA SER A 367 16.12 19.75 -13.95
C SER A 367 15.12 20.25 -12.90
N ASN A 368 15.62 20.64 -11.73
CA ASN A 368 14.82 21.12 -10.58
C ASN A 368 13.93 20.06 -9.93
N THR A 369 14.18 18.77 -10.14
CA THR A 369 13.53 17.71 -9.35
C THR A 369 13.77 17.94 -7.86
N LYS A 370 12.69 17.90 -7.07
CA LYS A 370 12.68 18.12 -5.61
C LYS A 370 12.31 16.89 -4.81
N ARG A 371 11.69 15.89 -5.44
CA ARG A 371 11.40 14.60 -4.82
C ARG A 371 11.60 13.46 -5.81
N VAL A 372 12.18 12.37 -5.33
CA VAL A 372 12.34 11.12 -6.07
C VAL A 372 11.83 9.98 -5.21
N ILE A 373 11.11 9.04 -5.82
CA ILE A 373 10.61 7.85 -5.16
C ILE A 373 10.94 6.62 -6.02
N TYR A 374 11.68 5.69 -5.43
CA TYR A 374 11.90 4.34 -5.95
C TYR A 374 10.91 3.38 -5.31
N TYR A 375 10.18 2.60 -6.10
CA TYR A 375 9.16 1.69 -5.62
C TYR A 375 8.97 0.54 -6.62
N PRO A 376 8.35 -0.60 -6.23
CA PRO A 376 8.08 -1.68 -7.17
C PRO A 376 7.29 -1.15 -8.37
N LYS A 377 7.42 -1.79 -9.54
CA LYS A 377 6.58 -1.49 -10.70
C LYS A 377 5.25 -2.22 -10.52
N ILE A 378 4.15 -1.54 -10.81
CA ILE A 378 2.84 -2.18 -10.83
C ILE A 378 2.78 -3.08 -12.06
N ILE A 379 2.90 -4.38 -11.84
CA ILE A 379 2.77 -5.40 -12.88
C ILE A 379 1.37 -6.02 -12.71
N PRO A 380 0.41 -5.67 -13.58
CA PRO A 380 -0.91 -6.25 -13.53
C PRO A 380 -0.86 -7.70 -14.05
N THR A 381 -1.59 -8.58 -13.37
CA THR A 381 -1.85 -9.95 -13.80
C THR A 381 -3.34 -10.13 -14.00
N ALA A 382 -3.72 -10.85 -15.05
CA ALA A 382 -5.13 -11.08 -15.36
C ALA A 382 -5.31 -12.46 -16.00
N VAL A 383 -6.29 -13.21 -15.50
CA VAL A 383 -6.79 -14.41 -16.18
C VAL A 383 -8.10 -14.03 -16.85
N ILE A 384 -8.04 -13.91 -18.18
CA ILE A 384 -9.21 -13.55 -18.99
C ILE A 384 -9.67 -14.79 -19.73
N SER A 385 -10.94 -15.13 -19.58
CA SER A 385 -11.58 -16.25 -20.27
C SER A 385 -12.88 -15.80 -20.91
N SER A 386 -13.30 -16.45 -21.98
CA SER A 386 -14.63 -16.28 -22.53
C SER A 386 -15.53 -17.42 -22.05
N HIS A 387 -16.79 -17.12 -21.83
CA HIS A 387 -17.80 -18.11 -21.47
C HIS A 387 -19.04 -17.91 -22.31
N VAL A 388 -19.65 -19.04 -22.69
CA VAL A 388 -20.92 -19.05 -23.41
C VAL A 388 -21.81 -20.11 -22.77
N ASN A 389 -22.87 -19.66 -22.11
CA ASN A 389 -23.92 -20.52 -21.58
C ASN A 389 -25.13 -20.47 -22.51
N ASN A 390 -25.66 -21.66 -22.83
CA ASN A 390 -26.83 -21.81 -23.68
C ASN A 390 -28.16 -21.62 -22.92
N ASN A 391 -28.13 -21.52 -21.58
CA ASN A 391 -29.31 -21.31 -20.73
C ASN A 391 -28.95 -20.74 -19.33
N PRO A 392 -29.26 -19.46 -18.99
CA PRO A 392 -29.78 -18.37 -19.82
C PRO A 392 -28.71 -17.77 -20.75
N LEU A 393 -29.12 -16.96 -21.73
CA LEU A 393 -28.33 -16.46 -22.87
C LEU A 393 -27.16 -15.56 -22.45
N VAL A 394 -26.06 -16.20 -22.10
CA VAL A 394 -24.95 -15.54 -21.43
C VAL A 394 -23.71 -15.81 -22.25
N SER A 395 -23.34 -14.85 -23.12
CA SER A 395 -22.02 -14.82 -23.75
C SER A 395 -21.22 -13.69 -23.14
N GLU A 396 -20.10 -14.04 -22.53
CA GLU A 396 -19.35 -13.12 -21.68
C GLU A 396 -17.85 -13.26 -21.85
N ILE A 397 -17.15 -12.17 -21.57
CA ILE A 397 -15.74 -12.21 -21.20
C ILE A 397 -15.66 -12.04 -19.69
N LEU A 398 -15.10 -13.05 -19.04
CA LEU A 398 -14.87 -13.12 -17.62
C LEU A 398 -13.43 -12.72 -17.30
N PHE A 399 -13.30 -11.88 -16.29
CA PHE A 399 -12.03 -11.42 -15.76
C PHE A 399 -11.87 -12.04 -14.37
N ASN A 400 -11.11 -13.13 -14.31
CA ASN A 400 -10.82 -13.85 -13.08
C ASN A 400 -9.41 -13.49 -12.60
N SER A 401 -9.22 -13.29 -11.29
CA SER A 401 -7.90 -13.00 -10.72
C SER A 401 -7.22 -11.77 -11.34
N LEU A 402 -7.88 -10.60 -11.27
CA LEU A 402 -7.27 -9.30 -11.59
C LEU A 402 -6.34 -8.92 -10.44
N GLY A 403 -5.08 -9.32 -10.56
CA GLY A 403 -4.09 -9.16 -9.52
C GLY A 403 -3.06 -8.10 -9.85
N VAL A 404 -2.38 -7.66 -8.80
CA VAL A 404 -1.11 -6.95 -8.88
C VAL A 404 -0.17 -7.63 -7.90
N ASN A 405 1.12 -7.70 -8.23
CA ASN A 405 2.09 -8.19 -7.27
C ASN A 405 2.08 -7.29 -6.03
N VAL A 406 2.05 -7.86 -4.82
CA VAL A 406 2.15 -7.10 -3.55
C VAL A 406 3.40 -6.20 -3.59
N PRO A 407 3.36 -4.96 -3.04
CA PRO A 407 2.54 -4.48 -1.91
C PRO A 407 1.47 -3.43 -2.24
N TYR A 408 0.68 -3.61 -3.30
CA TYR A 408 -0.41 -2.69 -3.64
C TYR A 408 -1.76 -3.14 -3.09
N THR A 409 -2.63 -2.17 -2.83
CA THR A 409 -4.06 -2.40 -2.61
C THR A 409 -4.80 -2.18 -3.92
N TYR A 410 -5.55 -3.19 -4.36
CA TYR A 410 -6.41 -3.09 -5.54
C TYR A 410 -7.50 -2.01 -5.33
N VAL A 411 -7.80 -1.22 -6.38
CA VAL A 411 -8.86 -0.20 -6.34
C VAL A 411 -9.90 -0.45 -7.42
N SER A 412 -9.46 -0.55 -8.68
CA SER A 412 -10.38 -0.80 -9.81
C SER A 412 -9.62 -1.27 -11.04
N THR A 413 -10.33 -1.81 -12.02
CA THR A 413 -9.78 -2.18 -13.32
C THR A 413 -10.57 -1.49 -14.40
N GLN A 414 -9.88 -0.72 -15.24
CA GLN A 414 -10.42 -0.20 -16.48
C GLN A 414 -10.20 -1.23 -17.59
N TYR A 415 -11.19 -1.39 -18.46
CA TYR A 415 -11.09 -2.27 -19.61
C TYR A 415 -11.55 -1.59 -20.90
N LYS A 416 -10.97 -2.01 -22.02
CA LYS A 416 -11.41 -1.67 -23.38
C LYS A 416 -11.30 -2.90 -24.28
N ILE A 417 -12.34 -3.19 -25.06
CA ILE A 417 -12.43 -4.38 -25.93
C ILE A 417 -12.63 -3.95 -27.38
N TYR A 418 -11.81 -4.50 -28.28
CA TYR A 418 -11.84 -4.21 -29.72
C TYR A 418 -11.84 -5.50 -30.52
N LYS A 419 -12.32 -5.47 -31.78
CA LYS A 419 -12.16 -6.60 -32.71
C LYS A 419 -10.71 -6.77 -33.16
N ASN A 420 -9.98 -5.68 -33.35
CA ASN A 420 -8.59 -5.67 -33.80
C ASN A 420 -7.71 -4.88 -32.83
N SER A 421 -6.41 -5.20 -32.81
CA SER A 421 -5.43 -4.40 -32.07
C SER A 421 -5.53 -2.92 -32.47
N GLN A 422 -5.43 -2.03 -31.50
CA GLN A 422 -5.40 -0.58 -31.72
C GLN A 422 -3.97 -0.02 -31.84
N ILE A 423 -2.98 -0.88 -31.64
CA ILE A 423 -1.57 -0.51 -31.61
C ILE A 423 -0.76 -1.44 -32.50
N ASP A 424 0.34 -0.92 -33.03
CA ASP A 424 1.37 -1.67 -33.71
C ASP A 424 2.61 -1.74 -32.81
N GLY A 425 3.14 -2.94 -32.61
CA GLY A 425 4.35 -3.17 -31.81
C GLY A 425 4.13 -3.29 -30.30
N ASP A 426 5.10 -2.81 -29.52
CA ASP A 426 5.17 -3.04 -28.07
C ASP A 426 4.15 -2.19 -27.30
N ILE A 427 3.28 -2.85 -26.54
CA ILE A 427 2.28 -2.19 -25.70
C ILE A 427 2.90 -1.30 -24.63
N THR A 428 4.14 -1.57 -24.19
CA THR A 428 4.77 -0.80 -23.10
C THR A 428 5.25 0.60 -23.51
N SER A 429 5.25 0.92 -24.81
CA SER A 429 5.68 2.23 -25.31
C SER A 429 4.71 3.36 -24.91
N SER A 430 5.24 4.56 -24.66
CA SER A 430 4.44 5.73 -24.25
C SER A 430 3.36 6.10 -25.26
N ASP A 431 3.68 5.97 -26.55
CA ASP A 431 2.77 6.31 -27.65
C ASP A 431 1.61 5.31 -27.71
N ASN A 432 1.90 4.00 -27.62
CA ASN A 432 0.87 2.97 -27.62
C ASN A 432 -0.01 3.03 -26.36
N GLN A 433 0.57 3.30 -25.19
CA GLN A 433 -0.19 3.55 -23.97
C GLN A 433 -1.16 4.75 -24.14
N SER A 434 -0.71 5.83 -24.78
CA SER A 434 -1.52 7.03 -25.03
C SER A 434 -2.62 6.80 -26.07
N ILE A 435 -2.36 6.00 -27.11
CA ILE A 435 -3.37 5.59 -28.09
C ILE A 435 -4.49 4.83 -27.40
N ILE A 436 -4.15 3.84 -26.57
CA ILE A 436 -5.15 3.05 -25.83
C ILE A 436 -5.91 3.94 -24.84
N GLU A 437 -5.22 4.79 -24.07
CA GLU A 437 -5.84 5.69 -23.08
C GLU A 437 -6.90 6.59 -23.73
N ASN A 438 -6.56 7.24 -24.85
CA ASN A 438 -7.40 8.24 -25.49
C ASN A 438 -8.44 7.66 -26.46
N SER A 439 -8.27 6.41 -26.91
CA SER A 439 -9.20 5.80 -27.86
C SER A 439 -10.61 5.68 -27.28
N GLN A 440 -11.59 6.16 -28.05
CA GLN A 440 -13.02 6.12 -27.73
C GLN A 440 -13.78 5.05 -28.52
N SER A 441 -13.15 4.44 -29.52
CA SER A 441 -13.77 3.50 -30.47
C SER A 441 -13.89 2.06 -29.96
N ALA A 442 -13.65 1.84 -28.67
CA ALA A 442 -13.84 0.52 -28.05
C ALA A 442 -15.29 0.07 -28.19
N LEU A 443 -15.50 -1.19 -28.58
CA LEU A 443 -16.83 -1.78 -28.65
C LEU A 443 -17.45 -1.92 -27.26
N TYR A 444 -16.61 -2.29 -26.29
CA TYR A 444 -16.99 -2.37 -24.88
C TYR A 444 -15.91 -1.68 -24.05
N LYS A 445 -16.32 -0.84 -23.10
CA LYS A 445 -15.41 -0.17 -22.16
C LYS A 445 -16.11 0.07 -20.83
N GLY A 446 -15.35 0.02 -19.74
CA GLY A 446 -15.92 0.23 -18.42
C GLY A 446 -14.88 0.10 -17.31
N ILE A 447 -15.39 0.09 -16.08
CA ILE A 447 -14.60 -0.01 -14.86
C ILE A 447 -15.23 -1.10 -13.98
N PHE A 448 -14.38 -1.97 -13.45
CA PHE A 448 -14.73 -2.89 -12.37
C PHE A 448 -14.15 -2.36 -11.06
N GLU A 449 -14.94 -2.37 -9.99
CA GLU A 449 -14.47 -1.99 -8.63
C GLU A 449 -13.94 -3.19 -7.84
N ASN A 450 -14.03 -4.40 -8.40
CA ASN A 450 -13.60 -5.65 -7.76
C ASN A 450 -12.49 -6.32 -8.57
N ASP A 451 -11.75 -7.23 -7.92
CA ASP A 451 -10.71 -8.09 -8.50
C ASP A 451 -11.23 -9.14 -9.50
N THR A 452 -12.54 -9.10 -9.76
CA THR A 452 -13.24 -9.87 -10.78
C THR A 452 -14.20 -8.97 -11.55
N GLY A 453 -14.46 -9.33 -12.80
CA GLY A 453 -15.36 -8.57 -13.66
C GLY A 453 -15.98 -9.43 -14.76
N GLN A 454 -17.09 -8.95 -15.30
CA GLN A 454 -17.76 -9.59 -16.43
C GLN A 454 -18.25 -8.55 -17.42
N VAL A 455 -18.13 -8.85 -18.71
CA VAL A 455 -18.79 -8.12 -19.78
C VAL A 455 -19.68 -9.11 -20.52
N SER A 456 -20.98 -8.92 -20.43
CA SER A 456 -21.98 -9.83 -20.98
C SER A 456 -22.51 -9.36 -22.34
N GLN A 457 -23.26 -10.24 -23.02
CA GLN A 457 -23.86 -9.99 -24.33
C GLN A 457 -22.84 -9.65 -25.42
N ILE A 458 -21.76 -10.44 -25.48
CA ILE A 458 -20.69 -10.25 -26.46
C ILE A 458 -20.90 -11.15 -27.67
N ASN A 459 -20.83 -10.57 -28.87
CA ASN A 459 -20.92 -11.35 -30.11
C ASN A 459 -19.74 -12.32 -30.25
N ALA A 460 -19.94 -13.47 -30.91
CA ALA A 460 -18.87 -14.39 -31.21
C ALA A 460 -17.75 -13.75 -32.05
N GLY A 461 -16.53 -14.27 -31.92
CA GLY A 461 -15.36 -13.89 -32.69
C GLY A 461 -14.16 -13.54 -31.84
N ASN A 462 -13.12 -13.06 -32.50
CA ASN A 462 -11.85 -12.69 -31.87
C ASN A 462 -11.88 -11.24 -31.41
N TYR A 463 -11.31 -11.01 -30.23
CA TYR A 463 -11.18 -9.70 -29.61
C TYR A 463 -9.79 -9.50 -29.04
N VAL A 464 -9.39 -8.24 -28.95
CA VAL A 464 -8.26 -7.77 -28.16
C VAL A 464 -8.81 -7.00 -26.97
N VAL A 465 -8.47 -7.48 -25.78
CA VAL A 465 -8.86 -6.89 -24.50
C VAL A 465 -7.67 -6.15 -23.93
N TYR A 466 -7.86 -4.86 -23.64
CA TYR A 466 -6.91 -4.04 -22.92
C TYR A 466 -7.38 -3.83 -21.49
N LEU A 467 -6.47 -3.97 -20.52
CA LEU A 467 -6.73 -3.78 -19.09
C LEU A 467 -5.73 -2.85 -18.44
N LYS A 468 -6.22 -2.02 -17.53
CA LYS A 468 -5.40 -1.14 -16.68
C LYS A 468 -5.91 -1.23 -15.26
N ILE A 469 -5.04 -1.60 -14.32
CA ILE A 469 -5.39 -1.76 -12.91
C ILE A 469 -4.98 -0.50 -12.16
N ASN A 470 -5.93 0.07 -11.44
CA ASN A 470 -5.71 1.16 -10.50
C ASN A 470 -5.50 0.58 -9.12
N VAL A 471 -4.52 1.12 -8.40
CA VAL A 471 -4.11 0.67 -7.09
C VAL A 471 -3.82 1.84 -6.18
N THR A 472 -3.81 1.59 -4.88
CA THR A 472 -3.20 2.45 -3.88
C THR A 472 -1.92 1.80 -3.38
N SER A 473 -0.84 2.57 -3.35
CA SER A 473 0.45 2.16 -2.80
C SER A 473 0.84 3.06 -1.62
N ALA A 474 2.01 2.81 -1.03
CA ALA A 474 2.60 3.69 -0.03
C ALA A 474 2.94 5.11 -0.55
N THR A 475 2.83 5.36 -1.86
CA THR A 475 3.01 6.67 -2.51
C THR A 475 1.70 7.33 -2.90
N GLY A 476 0.56 6.68 -2.65
CA GLY A 476 -0.78 7.15 -3.01
C GLY A 476 -1.39 6.36 -4.17
N SER A 477 -2.41 6.94 -4.82
CA SER A 477 -3.08 6.33 -5.95
C SER A 477 -2.16 6.28 -7.17
N SER A 478 -2.17 5.15 -7.87
CA SER A 478 -1.39 4.93 -9.09
C SER A 478 -2.12 3.96 -10.01
N SER A 479 -1.77 3.98 -11.29
CA SER A 479 -2.32 3.05 -12.27
C SER A 479 -1.19 2.25 -12.89
N SER A 480 -1.47 1.00 -13.23
CA SER A 480 -0.59 0.20 -14.08
C SER A 480 -0.52 0.80 -15.50
N GLN A 481 0.44 0.30 -16.28
CA GLN A 481 0.34 0.38 -17.74
C GLN A 481 -0.83 -0.50 -18.22
N TRP A 482 -1.38 -0.17 -19.39
CA TRP A 482 -2.29 -1.06 -20.12
C TRP A 482 -1.56 -2.35 -20.50
N ILE A 483 -2.21 -3.49 -20.27
CA ILE A 483 -1.82 -4.80 -20.81
C ILE A 483 -2.85 -5.26 -21.83
N SER A 484 -2.45 -6.16 -22.74
CA SER A 484 -3.33 -6.70 -23.77
C SER A 484 -3.41 -8.22 -23.72
N LYS A 485 -4.58 -8.74 -24.12
CA LYS A 485 -4.81 -10.17 -24.30
C LYS A 485 -5.76 -10.39 -25.46
N SER A 486 -5.38 -11.26 -26.39
CA SER A 486 -6.30 -11.76 -27.41
C SER A 486 -7.17 -12.86 -26.84
N ILE A 487 -8.47 -12.81 -27.13
CA ILE A 487 -9.45 -13.79 -26.68
C ILE A 487 -10.43 -14.11 -27.80
N GLU A 488 -10.80 -15.38 -27.90
CA GLU A 488 -11.87 -15.83 -28.78
C GLU A 488 -13.13 -16.03 -27.96
N VAL A 489 -14.24 -15.41 -28.36
CA VAL A 489 -15.58 -15.73 -27.87
C VAL A 489 -16.18 -16.74 -28.83
N PRO A 490 -16.36 -18.02 -28.44
CA PRO A 490 -16.88 -19.03 -29.34
C PRO A 490 -18.34 -18.74 -29.69
N LYS A 491 -18.81 -19.32 -30.81
CA LYS A 491 -20.24 -19.32 -31.14
C LYS A 491 -21.00 -20.16 -30.11
N SER A 492 -22.14 -19.65 -29.63
CA SER A 492 -23.10 -20.42 -28.85
C SER A 492 -23.74 -21.53 -29.68
N LEU A 493 -24.55 -22.38 -29.04
CA LEU A 493 -25.52 -23.13 -29.81
C LEU A 493 -26.48 -22.16 -30.51
N LEU A 494 -26.89 -22.54 -31.72
CA LEU A 494 -27.93 -21.81 -32.44
C LEU A 494 -29.24 -21.93 -31.66
N ASN A 495 -29.73 -20.81 -31.16
CA ASN A 495 -31.00 -20.72 -30.45
C ASN A 495 -31.79 -19.54 -31.03
N ILE A 496 -32.92 -19.82 -31.66
CA ILE A 496 -33.77 -18.80 -32.27
C ILE A 496 -35.22 -19.10 -31.92
N THR A 497 -35.89 -18.09 -31.37
CA THR A 497 -37.35 -18.13 -31.21
C THR A 497 -37.99 -17.63 -32.49
N VAL A 498 -38.89 -18.45 -33.03
CA VAL A 498 -39.65 -18.17 -34.24
C VAL A 498 -41.13 -18.33 -33.96
N PRO A 499 -42.01 -17.60 -34.68
CA PRO A 499 -43.44 -17.82 -34.59
C PRO A 499 -43.78 -19.26 -35.01
N THR A 500 -44.50 -19.99 -34.17
CA THR A 500 -44.95 -21.37 -34.46
C THR A 500 -46.29 -21.41 -35.17
N ASN A 501 -47.08 -20.33 -35.10
CA ASN A 501 -48.36 -20.17 -35.75
C ASN A 501 -48.43 -18.82 -36.45
N MET A 502 -48.73 -18.82 -37.74
CA MET A 502 -48.90 -17.62 -38.55
C MET A 502 -50.26 -17.68 -39.24
N ALA A 503 -51.08 -16.66 -39.01
CA ALA A 503 -52.42 -16.53 -39.56
C ALA A 503 -52.52 -15.31 -40.50
N PHE A 504 -53.50 -15.36 -41.40
CA PHE A 504 -53.71 -14.36 -42.44
C PHE A 504 -55.16 -13.87 -42.37
N LEU A 505 -55.37 -12.57 -42.58
CA LEU A 505 -56.69 -12.05 -42.91
C LEU A 505 -56.71 -11.55 -44.35
N ALA A 506 -57.79 -11.89 -45.06
CA ALA A 506 -58.08 -11.34 -46.37
C ALA A 506 -58.61 -9.91 -46.20
N LEU A 507 -57.95 -8.93 -46.83
CA LEU A 507 -58.46 -7.57 -46.91
C LEU A 507 -59.39 -7.42 -48.12
N ASN A 508 -60.26 -6.42 -48.09
CA ASN A 508 -61.03 -6.03 -49.27
C ASN A 508 -60.06 -5.51 -50.35
N ASN A 509 -60.19 -5.98 -51.61
CA ASN A 509 -59.33 -5.68 -52.77
C ASN A 509 -58.09 -6.58 -52.95
N ASP A 510 -58.27 -7.91 -52.97
CA ASP A 510 -57.27 -8.89 -53.45
C ASP A 510 -55.90 -8.95 -52.75
N MET A 511 -55.74 -8.21 -51.65
CA MET A 511 -54.53 -8.20 -50.81
C MET A 511 -54.71 -8.99 -49.51
N PHE A 512 -53.61 -9.61 -49.07
CA PHE A 512 -53.47 -10.30 -47.79
C PHE A 512 -52.44 -9.57 -46.94
N THR A 513 -52.74 -9.42 -45.66
CA THR A 513 -51.77 -9.01 -44.64
C THR A 513 -51.99 -9.83 -43.38
N SER A 514 -50.93 -10.09 -42.63
CA SER A 514 -51.06 -10.50 -41.24
C SER A 514 -51.67 -9.35 -40.41
N ASN A 515 -52.46 -9.70 -39.39
CA ASN A 515 -53.02 -8.73 -38.44
C ASN A 515 -51.99 -8.10 -37.50
N SER A 516 -50.80 -8.71 -37.42
CA SER A 516 -49.71 -8.32 -36.54
C SER A 516 -48.38 -8.67 -37.20
N SER A 517 -47.32 -7.98 -36.78
CA SER A 517 -45.94 -8.38 -37.08
C SER A 517 -45.56 -9.61 -36.27
N TYR A 518 -44.90 -10.56 -36.92
CA TYR A 518 -44.26 -11.70 -36.28
C TYR A 518 -42.83 -11.35 -35.87
N GLU A 519 -42.37 -11.96 -34.79
CA GLU A 519 -41.06 -11.68 -34.19
C GLU A 519 -40.15 -12.89 -34.30
N VAL A 520 -38.95 -12.70 -34.86
CA VAL A 520 -37.82 -13.63 -34.74
C VAL A 520 -36.86 -13.06 -33.72
N VAL A 521 -36.52 -13.85 -32.70
CA VAL A 521 -35.53 -13.46 -31.70
C VAL A 521 -34.33 -14.36 -31.82
N ASN A 522 -33.18 -13.79 -32.19
CA ASN A 522 -31.91 -14.52 -32.14
C ASN A 522 -31.38 -14.49 -30.70
N HIS A 523 -31.41 -15.66 -30.09
CA HIS A 523 -30.90 -15.89 -28.74
C HIS A 523 -29.44 -16.36 -28.75
N SER A 524 -28.87 -16.62 -29.93
CA SER A 524 -27.45 -16.95 -30.09
C SER A 524 -26.58 -15.71 -29.87
N ASN A 525 -25.26 -15.87 -29.81
CA ASN A 525 -24.32 -14.73 -29.75
C ASN A 525 -23.70 -14.37 -31.11
N PHE A 526 -24.27 -14.81 -32.22
CA PHE A 526 -23.75 -14.50 -33.55
C PHE A 526 -24.90 -14.23 -34.50
N ASP A 527 -24.64 -13.38 -35.50
CA ASP A 527 -25.60 -13.03 -36.53
C ASP A 527 -26.10 -14.30 -37.23
N THR A 528 -27.42 -14.43 -37.39
CA THR A 528 -28.01 -15.55 -38.12
C THR A 528 -28.90 -15.05 -39.23
N ASP A 529 -28.72 -15.62 -40.41
CA ASP A 529 -29.62 -15.38 -41.52
C ASP A 529 -30.88 -16.23 -41.37
N PHE A 530 -32.02 -15.57 -41.24
CA PHE A 530 -33.33 -16.21 -41.23
C PHE A 530 -33.96 -16.18 -42.63
N GLY A 531 -34.55 -17.31 -43.02
CA GLY A 531 -35.38 -17.37 -44.21
C GLY A 531 -36.36 -18.54 -44.19
N ILE A 532 -37.36 -18.49 -45.08
CA ILE A 532 -38.31 -19.57 -45.29
C ILE A 532 -37.86 -20.36 -46.52
N SER A 533 -37.70 -21.67 -46.37
CA SER A 533 -37.19 -22.56 -47.42
C SER A 533 -38.27 -23.34 -48.17
N ALA A 534 -39.43 -23.54 -47.54
CA ALA A 534 -40.60 -24.15 -48.19
C ALA A 534 -41.87 -23.77 -47.43
N ILE A 535 -43.00 -23.79 -48.15
CA ILE A 535 -44.33 -23.79 -47.58
C ILE A 535 -45.04 -25.06 -48.05
N SER A 536 -45.79 -25.69 -47.15
CA SER A 536 -46.62 -26.87 -47.44
C SER A 536 -47.95 -26.77 -46.69
N GLY A 537 -48.99 -27.45 -47.17
CA GLY A 537 -50.34 -27.30 -46.63
C GLY A 537 -51.10 -26.11 -47.24
N GLY A 538 -52.37 -25.98 -46.89
CA GLY A 538 -53.29 -24.98 -47.44
C GLY A 538 -54.62 -25.59 -47.86
N ASP A 539 -55.54 -24.75 -48.34
CA ASP A 539 -56.77 -25.18 -48.99
C ASP A 539 -56.42 -25.79 -50.35
N SER A 540 -56.88 -27.00 -50.64
CA SER A 540 -56.64 -27.68 -51.92
C SER A 540 -57.15 -26.90 -53.14
N ASN A 541 -57.98 -25.88 -52.93
CA ASN A 541 -58.54 -25.03 -53.98
C ASN A 541 -57.74 -23.74 -54.24
N ILE A 542 -56.63 -23.52 -53.53
CA ILE A 542 -55.77 -22.34 -53.65
C ILE A 542 -54.35 -22.77 -54.01
N ASN A 543 -53.86 -22.27 -55.14
CA ASN A 543 -52.54 -22.61 -55.65
C ASN A 543 -51.53 -21.52 -55.27
N LEU A 544 -50.49 -21.86 -54.51
CA LEU A 544 -49.38 -20.94 -54.25
C LEU A 544 -48.57 -20.72 -55.55
N VAL A 545 -48.31 -19.47 -55.90
CA VAL A 545 -47.59 -19.09 -57.13
C VAL A 545 -46.46 -18.11 -56.85
N GLU A 546 -45.45 -18.12 -57.71
CA GLU A 546 -44.29 -17.22 -57.61
C GLU A 546 -44.59 -15.80 -58.12
N ASN A 547 -45.48 -15.69 -59.11
CA ASN A 547 -45.87 -14.42 -59.70
C ASN A 547 -47.30 -14.51 -60.26
N LEU A 548 -48.17 -13.61 -59.82
CA LEU A 548 -49.54 -13.53 -60.32
C LEU A 548 -49.62 -13.16 -61.79
N ALA A 549 -48.64 -12.42 -62.33
CA ALA A 549 -48.68 -11.93 -63.70
C ALA A 549 -48.40 -13.02 -64.75
N THR A 550 -47.78 -14.14 -64.36
CA THR A 550 -47.28 -15.16 -65.30
C THR A 550 -47.84 -16.56 -65.06
N THR A 551 -48.72 -16.73 -64.06
CA THR A 551 -49.28 -18.04 -63.71
C THR A 551 -50.54 -18.36 -64.50
N THR A 552 -50.74 -19.64 -64.83
CA THR A 552 -51.99 -20.18 -65.41
C THR A 552 -52.79 -20.99 -64.39
N GLU A 553 -52.31 -21.09 -63.15
CA GLU A 553 -52.96 -21.86 -62.10
C GLU A 553 -54.29 -21.21 -61.70
N PRO A 554 -55.39 -21.97 -61.56
CA PRO A 554 -56.64 -21.45 -61.05
C PRO A 554 -56.47 -21.03 -59.58
N ASN A 555 -57.10 -19.91 -59.18
CA ASN A 555 -57.03 -19.38 -57.81
C ASN A 555 -55.60 -19.18 -57.26
N PRO A 556 -54.74 -18.40 -57.96
CA PRO A 556 -53.35 -18.24 -57.58
C PRO A 556 -53.20 -17.31 -56.36
N LEU A 557 -52.35 -17.70 -55.40
CA LEU A 557 -51.96 -16.91 -54.24
C LEU A 557 -50.44 -16.67 -54.27
N TYR A 558 -50.06 -15.41 -54.35
CA TYR A 558 -48.69 -14.96 -54.11
C TYR A 558 -48.56 -14.52 -52.66
N LEU A 559 -47.50 -14.94 -51.99
CA LEU A 559 -47.12 -14.45 -50.67
C LEU A 559 -45.79 -13.69 -50.80
N ALA A 560 -45.50 -12.77 -49.88
CA ALA A 560 -44.18 -12.16 -49.64
C ALA A 560 -43.97 -11.88 -48.14
N LEU A 561 -42.73 -11.97 -47.65
CA LEU A 561 -42.38 -11.46 -46.32
C LEU A 561 -41.96 -10.00 -46.46
N LYS A 562 -42.45 -9.14 -45.58
CA LYS A 562 -42.04 -7.73 -45.54
C LYS A 562 -41.36 -7.45 -44.21
N ASN A 563 -40.08 -7.13 -44.22
CA ASN A 563 -39.42 -6.67 -43.00
C ASN A 563 -39.89 -5.25 -42.63
N THR A 564 -39.54 -4.78 -41.43
CA THR A 564 -39.89 -3.42 -40.96
C THR A 564 -39.30 -2.29 -41.80
N ASP A 565 -38.22 -2.55 -42.55
CA ASP A 565 -37.58 -1.59 -43.45
C ASP A 565 -38.26 -1.50 -44.83
N GLY A 566 -39.35 -2.23 -45.02
CA GLY A 566 -40.16 -2.20 -46.24
C GLY A 566 -39.62 -3.05 -47.39
N ILE A 567 -38.58 -3.86 -47.17
CA ILE A 567 -38.07 -4.81 -48.15
C ILE A 567 -39.04 -5.98 -48.26
N GLU A 568 -39.64 -6.12 -49.45
CA GLU A 568 -40.50 -7.24 -49.80
C GLU A 568 -39.67 -8.40 -50.35
N MET A 569 -39.81 -9.55 -49.71
CA MET A 569 -39.12 -10.78 -50.03
C MET A 569 -40.14 -11.73 -50.67
N PRO A 570 -40.12 -11.92 -52.00
CA PRO A 570 -41.04 -12.82 -52.69
C PRO A 570 -40.89 -14.26 -52.15
N PHE A 571 -42.00 -14.98 -51.99
CA PHE A 571 -41.92 -16.43 -51.75
C PHE A 571 -41.62 -17.13 -53.09
N VAL A 572 -40.50 -17.86 -53.13
CA VAL A 572 -40.05 -18.53 -54.35
C VAL A 572 -40.24 -20.04 -54.19
N GLN A 573 -41.07 -20.64 -55.05
CA GLN A 573 -41.26 -22.11 -55.14
C GLN A 573 -39.99 -22.79 -55.71
N SER A 574 -39.09 -22.02 -56.35
CA SER A 574 -37.88 -22.46 -57.06
C SER A 574 -36.53 -22.18 -56.37
N GLY A 575 -36.49 -21.94 -55.05
CA GLY A 575 -35.24 -22.04 -54.28
C GLY A 575 -34.28 -20.85 -54.33
N LYS A 576 -34.69 -19.65 -54.79
CA LYS A 576 -33.94 -18.41 -54.49
C LYS A 576 -34.23 -17.96 -53.05
N LYS A 577 -33.19 -17.95 -52.23
CA LYS A 577 -33.23 -17.71 -50.78
C LYS A 577 -33.11 -16.23 -50.48
N THR A 578 -34.22 -15.51 -50.36
CA THR A 578 -34.18 -14.18 -49.75
C THR A 578 -34.11 -14.37 -48.24
N ARG A 579 -33.07 -13.82 -47.62
CA ARG A 579 -32.76 -13.96 -46.18
C ARG A 579 -32.61 -12.56 -45.60
N PHE A 580 -32.96 -12.40 -44.34
CA PHE A 580 -32.57 -11.22 -43.59
C PHE A 580 -31.79 -11.62 -42.34
N ASN A 581 -30.87 -10.75 -41.97
CA ASN A 581 -30.02 -10.98 -40.84
C ASN A 581 -30.78 -10.69 -39.54
N VAL A 582 -30.64 -11.58 -38.57
CA VAL A 582 -31.18 -11.43 -37.22
C VAL A 582 -29.99 -11.32 -36.29
N SER A 583 -29.66 -10.09 -35.88
CA SER A 583 -28.54 -9.83 -34.99
C SER A 583 -28.85 -10.23 -33.55
N PRO A 584 -27.86 -10.76 -32.82
CA PRO A 584 -28.01 -11.09 -31.41
C PRO A 584 -28.11 -9.81 -30.57
N PHE A 585 -28.76 -9.89 -29.40
CA PHE A 585 -28.85 -8.82 -28.39
C PHE A 585 -29.54 -7.51 -28.79
N GLU A 586 -29.94 -7.33 -30.05
CA GLU A 586 -30.65 -6.13 -30.54
C GLU A 586 -32.19 -6.19 -30.39
N GLY A 587 -32.72 -7.23 -29.74
CA GLY A 587 -34.15 -7.45 -29.54
C GLY A 587 -34.77 -8.38 -30.58
N SER A 588 -36.06 -8.19 -30.88
CA SER A 588 -36.79 -9.01 -31.85
C SER A 588 -36.81 -8.35 -33.25
N SER A 589 -36.37 -9.09 -34.26
CA SER A 589 -36.56 -8.69 -35.66
C SER A 589 -38.01 -8.94 -36.05
N LYS A 590 -38.72 -7.89 -36.44
CA LYS A 590 -40.12 -7.95 -36.84
C LYS A 590 -40.27 -8.12 -38.34
N PHE A 591 -41.20 -8.97 -38.74
CA PHE A 591 -41.60 -9.13 -40.13
C PHE A 591 -43.11 -9.30 -40.24
N ASN A 592 -43.67 -8.84 -41.34
CA ASN A 592 -45.06 -9.04 -41.71
C ASN A 592 -45.14 -10.05 -42.84
N LEU A 593 -46.25 -10.78 -42.88
CA LEU A 593 -46.56 -11.64 -43.99
C LEU A 593 -47.60 -10.94 -44.86
N ILE A 594 -47.27 -10.71 -46.12
CA ILE A 594 -48.13 -10.04 -47.10
C ILE A 594 -48.42 -10.98 -48.26
N GLY A 595 -49.44 -10.68 -49.06
CA GLY A 595 -49.75 -11.48 -50.24
C GLY A 595 -50.81 -10.86 -51.13
N GLN A 596 -51.02 -11.46 -52.29
CA GLN A 596 -52.01 -11.07 -53.28
C GLN A 596 -52.66 -12.32 -53.87
N TYR A 597 -53.97 -12.28 -54.10
CA TYR A 597 -54.73 -13.39 -54.69
C TYR A 597 -55.34 -12.99 -56.03
N GLY A 598 -55.12 -13.81 -57.05
CA GLY A 598 -55.60 -13.57 -58.41
C GLY A 598 -56.85 -14.38 -58.80
N GLY A 599 -57.52 -15.04 -57.86
CA GLY A 599 -58.72 -15.86 -58.12
C GLY A 599 -60.05 -15.11 -57.92
N ALA A 600 -61.17 -15.78 -58.21
CA ALA A 600 -62.49 -15.16 -58.09
C ALA A 600 -62.86 -14.84 -56.63
N ILE A 601 -63.31 -13.61 -56.37
CA ILE A 601 -63.62 -13.07 -55.02
C ILE A 601 -64.70 -13.89 -54.28
N SER A 602 -65.59 -14.60 -54.99
CA SER A 602 -66.61 -15.48 -54.36
C SER A 602 -66.01 -16.68 -53.60
N SER A 603 -64.77 -17.06 -53.92
CA SER A 603 -64.01 -18.14 -53.26
C SER A 603 -63.35 -17.69 -51.94
N LYS A 604 -63.38 -16.39 -51.64
CA LYS A 604 -62.61 -15.70 -50.59
C LYS A 604 -63.13 -15.94 -49.16
N ASN A 605 -64.43 -16.21 -49.00
CA ASN A 605 -65.12 -16.11 -47.70
C ASN A 605 -65.07 -17.37 -46.81
N LYS A 606 -64.19 -18.34 -47.07
CA LYS A 606 -64.15 -19.59 -46.27
C LYS A 606 -62.77 -20.12 -45.88
N ALA A 607 -61.68 -19.41 -46.14
CA ALA A 607 -60.35 -19.99 -45.98
C ALA A 607 -59.58 -19.38 -44.80
N VAL A 608 -59.63 -20.03 -43.63
CA VAL A 608 -58.49 -19.98 -42.70
C VAL A 608 -57.44 -20.91 -43.29
N ILE A 609 -56.48 -20.35 -44.01
CA ILE A 609 -55.46 -21.15 -44.69
C ILE A 609 -54.29 -21.35 -43.73
N ASN A 610 -54.15 -22.58 -43.24
CA ASN A 610 -53.02 -22.96 -42.41
C ASN A 610 -51.89 -23.47 -43.31
N TYR A 611 -50.77 -22.74 -43.31
CA TYR A 611 -49.55 -23.13 -43.98
C TYR A 611 -48.52 -23.63 -42.97
N ILE A 612 -47.85 -24.75 -43.30
CA ILE A 612 -46.67 -25.26 -42.60
C ILE A 612 -45.44 -24.72 -43.33
N MET A 613 -44.58 -24.00 -42.61
CA MET A 613 -43.33 -23.46 -43.17
C MET A 613 -42.13 -24.27 -42.72
N ARG A 614 -41.20 -24.51 -43.64
CA ARG A 614 -39.86 -24.99 -43.31
C ARG A 614 -38.92 -23.81 -43.20
N LEU A 615 -38.42 -23.57 -41.99
CA LEU A 615 -37.49 -22.49 -41.70
C LEU A 615 -36.06 -22.95 -41.97
N ASN A 616 -35.24 -22.05 -42.49
CA ASN A 616 -33.82 -22.29 -42.73
C ASN A 616 -33.00 -21.23 -42.02
N PHE A 617 -32.00 -21.69 -41.27
CA PHE A 617 -31.06 -20.86 -40.55
C PHE A 617 -29.66 -21.19 -41.05
N THR A 618 -28.91 -20.17 -41.43
CA THR A 618 -27.48 -20.33 -41.76
C THR A 618 -26.63 -19.38 -40.94
N GLN A 619 -25.50 -19.92 -40.48
CA GLN A 619 -24.51 -19.20 -39.68
C GLN A 619 -23.47 -18.47 -40.51
#